data_AF-A0A101IGL8-F1
#
_entry.id   AF-A0A101IGL8-F1
#
_cell.length_a   1.000
_cell.length_b   1.000
_cell.length_c   1.000
_cell.angle_alpha   90.00
_cell.angle_beta   90.00
_cell.angle_gamma   90.00
#
_symmetry.space_group_name_H-M   'P 1'
#
loop_
_entity.id
_entity.type
_entity.pdbx_description
1 polymer ?
#
loop_
_entity_poly.entity_id
_entity_poly.type
_entity_poly.pdbx_seq_one_letter_code
_entity_poly.pdbx_strand_id
1 'polypeptide(L)'
;MRFIRYLMTIRDFLITVIGAVFFVLYVMIYGGLVLLVGKVLRKKRGEEAAKEFISREVGRFGRNVFRTLFCKVQVKGIENVPERGPMVIVCNHQSVLDIPLVPGYIYDRIAFIAKKEISKIP
;
A
#
# COMPACT_ATOMS: atom_id res chain seq x y z
N MET A 1 28.06 28.56 -6.99
CA MET A 1 27.62 27.17 -7.30
C MET A 1 27.47 26.27 -6.07
N ARG A 2 28.44 26.16 -5.15
CA ARG A 2 28.32 25.28 -3.95
C ARG A 2 27.19 25.69 -2.98
N PHE A 3 26.98 26.99 -2.76
CA PHE A 3 25.95 27.50 -1.85
C PHE A 3 24.52 27.19 -2.32
N ILE A 4 24.24 27.35 -3.62
CA ILE A 4 22.94 26.98 -4.22
C ILE A 4 22.69 25.47 -4.10
N ARG A 5 23.71 24.65 -4.35
CA ARG A 5 23.61 23.19 -4.20
C ARG A 5 23.28 22.78 -2.76
N TYR A 6 23.87 23.46 -1.77
CA TYR A 6 23.58 23.23 -0.36
C TYR A 6 22.13 23.56 0.02
N LEU A 7 21.61 24.71 -0.45
CA LEU A 7 20.21 25.09 -0.24
C LEU A 7 19.24 24.10 -0.90
N MET A 8 19.55 23.61 -2.10
CA MET A 8 18.74 22.56 -2.75
C MET A 8 18.74 21.27 -1.94
N THR A 9 19.88 20.82 -1.42
CA THR A 9 19.96 19.63 -0.57
C THR A 9 19.09 19.78 0.68
N ILE A 10 19.15 20.93 1.36
CA ILE A 10 18.30 21.18 2.55
C ILE A 10 16.82 21.14 2.17
N ARG A 11 16.44 21.80 1.08
CA ARG A 11 15.05 21.78 0.59
C ARG A 11 14.59 20.35 0.32
N ASP A 12 15.38 19.57 -0.41
CA ASP A 12 15.01 18.20 -0.81
C ASP A 12 14.91 17.28 0.41
N PHE A 13 15.81 17.46 1.40
CA PHE A 13 15.72 16.78 2.69
C PHE A 13 14.42 17.15 3.43
N LEU A 14 14.08 18.44 3.54
CA LEU A 14 12.85 18.90 4.19
C LEU A 14 11.60 18.35 3.50
N ILE A 15 11.55 18.40 2.16
CA ILE A 15 10.45 17.83 1.37
C ILE A 15 10.30 16.33 1.66
N THR A 16 11.41 15.60 1.74
CA THR A 16 11.40 14.16 2.04
C THR A 16 10.86 13.88 3.44
N VAL A 17 11.33 14.60 4.46
CA VAL A 17 10.87 14.43 5.84
C VAL A 17 9.39 14.78 5.97
N ILE A 18 8.96 15.91 5.41
CA ILE A 18 7.56 16.34 5.42
C ILE A 18 6.69 15.32 4.69
N GLY A 19 7.11 14.87 3.50
CA GLY A 19 6.42 13.84 2.73
C GLY A 19 6.29 12.52 3.49
N ALA A 20 7.33 12.08 4.17
CA ALA A 20 7.31 10.88 5.01
C ALA A 20 6.32 11.01 6.17
N VAL A 21 6.29 12.16 6.85
CA VAL A 21 5.32 12.42 7.94
C VAL A 21 3.88 12.39 7.41
N PHE A 22 3.59 13.08 6.31
CA PHE A 22 2.27 13.05 5.68
C PHE A 22 1.88 11.65 5.21
N PHE A 23 2.83 10.87 4.70
CA PHE A 23 2.59 9.49 4.29
C PHE A 23 2.23 8.60 5.48
N VAL A 24 2.96 8.71 6.60
CA VAL A 24 2.63 7.98 7.83
C VAL A 24 1.25 8.38 8.35
N LEU A 25 0.94 9.68 8.40
CA LEU A 25 -0.39 10.16 8.79
C LEU A 25 -1.48 9.64 7.85
N TYR A 26 -1.22 9.62 6.54
CA TYR A 26 -2.13 9.05 5.56
C TYR A 26 -2.41 7.58 5.86
N VAL A 27 -1.38 6.75 6.09
CA VAL A 27 -1.53 5.33 6.43
C VAL A 27 -2.34 5.16 7.71
N MET A 28 -2.03 5.91 8.77
CA MET A 28 -2.72 5.81 10.05
C MET A 28 -4.20 6.21 9.96
N ILE A 29 -4.49 7.35 9.32
CA ILE A 29 -5.85 7.89 9.21
C ILE A 29 -6.68 7.03 8.25
N TYR A 30 -6.17 6.80 7.03
CA TYR A 30 -6.89 6.03 6.01
C TYR A 30 -7.05 4.58 6.42
N GLY A 31 -5.97 3.94 6.89
CA GLY A 31 -6.01 2.56 7.40
C GLY A 31 -6.97 2.42 8.59
N GLY A 32 -6.91 3.34 9.56
CA GLY A 32 -7.83 3.38 10.70
C GLY A 32 -9.30 3.49 10.27
N LEU A 33 -9.60 4.38 9.31
CA LEU A 33 -10.95 4.53 8.75
C LEU A 33 -11.43 3.28 8.02
N VAL A 34 -10.58 2.67 7.18
CA VAL A 34 -10.91 1.42 6.47
C VAL A 34 -11.21 0.30 7.47
N LEU A 35 -10.40 0.15 8.53
CA LEU A 35 -10.64 -0.85 9.56
C LEU A 35 -11.92 -0.57 10.38
N LEU A 36 -12.23 0.70 10.66
CA LEU A 36 -13.47 1.09 11.32
C LEU A 36 -14.69 0.73 10.47
N VAL A 37 -14.70 1.10 9.20
CA VAL A 37 -15.78 0.77 8.25
C VAL A 37 -15.88 -0.73 8.07
N GLY A 38 -14.75 -1.44 7.96
CA GLY A 38 -14.70 -2.90 7.91
C GLY A 38 -15.35 -3.56 9.13
N LYS A 39 -15.10 -3.06 10.35
CA LYS A 39 -15.77 -3.55 11.57
C LYS A 39 -17.28 -3.34 11.54
N VAL A 40 -17.75 -2.18 11.06
CA VAL A 40 -19.18 -1.88 10.91
C VAL A 40 -19.82 -2.80 9.88
N LEU A 41 -19.19 -2.98 8.72
CA LEU A 41 -19.65 -3.88 7.67
C LEU A 41 -19.72 -5.32 8.15
N ARG A 42 -18.70 -5.79 8.89
CA ARG A 42 -18.69 -7.14 9.48
C ARG A 42 -19.92 -7.37 10.35
N LYS A 43 -20.27 -6.39 11.20
CA LYS A 43 -21.43 -6.48 12.10
C LYS A 43 -22.77 -6.43 11.35
N LYS A 44 -22.87 -5.65 10.26
CA LYS A 44 -24.14 -5.40 9.55
C LYS A 44 -24.41 -6.36 8.38
N ARG A 45 -23.37 -6.80 7.68
CA ARG A 45 -23.44 -7.52 6.41
C ARG A 45 -22.63 -8.82 6.38
N GLY A 46 -21.99 -9.18 7.49
CA GLY A 46 -21.21 -10.41 7.62
C GLY A 46 -19.73 -10.27 7.22
N GLU A 47 -18.99 -11.35 7.46
CA GLU A 47 -17.53 -11.41 7.31
C GLU A 47 -17.08 -11.21 5.85
N GLU A 48 -17.77 -11.84 4.90
CA GLU A 48 -17.39 -11.78 3.48
C GLU A 48 -17.47 -10.37 2.90
N ALA A 49 -18.54 -9.63 3.23
CA ALA A 49 -18.68 -8.23 2.81
C ALA A 49 -17.59 -7.33 3.39
N ALA A 50 -17.13 -7.60 4.61
CA ALA A 50 -16.04 -6.86 5.24
C ALA A 50 -14.69 -7.16 4.59
N LYS A 51 -14.40 -8.44 4.32
CA LYS A 51 -13.17 -8.88 3.64
C LYS A 51 -13.06 -8.32 2.23
N GLU A 52 -14.16 -8.33 1.47
CA GLU A 52 -14.22 -7.77 0.12
C GLU A 52 -13.95 -6.26 0.14
N PHE A 53 -14.58 -5.52 1.07
CA PHE A 53 -14.34 -4.10 1.25
C PHE A 53 -12.86 -3.82 1.59
N ILE A 54 -12.30 -4.50 2.59
CA ILE A 54 -10.91 -4.29 3.02
C ILE A 54 -9.95 -4.60 1.87
N SER A 55 -10.12 -5.72 1.18
CA SER A 55 -9.25 -6.12 0.06
C SER A 55 -9.24 -5.06 -1.04
N ARG A 56 -10.44 -4.57 -1.43
CA ARG A 56 -10.57 -3.51 -2.43
C ARG A 56 -9.87 -2.22 -2.01
N GLU A 57 -10.00 -1.81 -0.75
CA GLU A 57 -9.34 -0.61 -0.23
C GLU A 57 -7.82 -0.79 -0.10
N VAL A 58 -7.33 -1.99 0.22
CA VAL A 58 -5.90 -2.33 0.17
C VAL A 58 -5.35 -2.20 -1.25
N GLY A 59 -6.07 -2.68 -2.26
CA GLY A 59 -5.69 -2.47 -3.66
C GLY A 59 -5.73 -0.99 -4.07
N ARG A 60 -6.71 -0.23 -3.57
CA ARG A 60 -6.78 1.23 -3.80
C ARG A 60 -5.62 1.96 -3.16
N PHE A 61 -5.26 1.63 -1.92
CA PHE A 61 -4.08 2.14 -1.24
C PHE A 61 -2.83 1.88 -2.08
N GLY A 62 -2.64 0.64 -2.52
CA GLY A 62 -1.52 0.26 -3.38
C GLY A 62 -1.37 1.15 -4.61
N ARG A 63 -2.45 1.34 -5.38
CA ARG A 63 -2.44 2.25 -6.56
C ARG A 63 -2.18 3.70 -6.19
N ASN A 64 -2.73 4.17 -5.06
CA ASN A 64 -2.54 5.54 -4.62
C ASN A 64 -1.08 5.83 -4.24
N VAL A 65 -0.36 4.88 -3.66
CA VAL A 65 1.09 5.03 -3.37
C VAL A 65 1.85 5.41 -4.64
N PHE A 66 1.68 4.64 -5.72
CA PHE A 66 2.38 4.89 -6.98
C PHE A 66 1.92 6.18 -7.67
N ARG A 67 0.63 6.55 -7.55
CA ARG A 67 0.11 7.83 -8.05
C ARG A 67 0.73 9.03 -7.33
N THR A 68 0.83 8.98 -6.00
CA THR A 68 1.44 10.04 -5.19
C THR A 68 2.93 10.20 -5.49
N LEU A 69 3.61 9.10 -5.85
CA LEU A 69 5.01 9.09 -6.27
C LEU A 69 5.20 9.43 -7.76
N PHE A 70 4.12 9.70 -8.50
CA PHE A 70 4.13 9.94 -9.94
C PHE A 70 4.77 8.79 -10.75
N CYS A 71 4.70 7.56 -10.24
CA CYS A 71 5.23 6.38 -10.89
C CYS A 71 4.18 5.75 -11.82
N LYS A 72 4.56 5.51 -13.08
CA LYS A 72 3.74 4.74 -14.03
C LYS A 72 4.04 3.25 -13.89
N VAL A 73 3.07 2.49 -13.41
CA VAL A 73 3.17 1.02 -13.33
C VAL A 73 2.73 0.41 -14.67
N GLN A 74 3.51 -0.55 -15.17
CA GLN A 74 3.17 -1.35 -16.34
C GLN A 74 3.05 -2.81 -15.91
N VAL A 75 1.94 -3.45 -16.28
CA VAL A 75 1.67 -4.85 -15.98
C VAL A 75 1.64 -5.62 -17.30
N LYS A 76 2.28 -6.77 -17.35
CA LYS A 76 2.24 -7.71 -18.47
C LYS A 76 1.85 -9.08 -17.94
N GLY A 77 1.01 -9.82 -18.66
CA GLY A 77 0.59 -11.16 -18.26
C GLY A 77 -0.42 -11.19 -17.11
N ILE A 78 -1.28 -10.17 -16.98
CA ILE A 78 -2.31 -10.13 -15.92
C ILE A 78 -3.34 -11.26 -16.10
N GLU A 79 -3.57 -11.66 -17.35
CA GLU A 79 -4.40 -12.78 -17.75
C GLU A 79 -3.92 -14.14 -17.19
N ASN A 80 -2.66 -14.22 -16.74
CA ASN A 80 -2.14 -15.44 -16.11
C ASN A 80 -2.50 -15.54 -14.62
N VAL A 81 -3.06 -14.48 -14.02
CA VAL A 81 -3.46 -14.49 -12.61
C VAL A 81 -4.82 -15.20 -12.49
N PRO A 82 -4.91 -16.33 -11.76
CA PRO A 82 -6.17 -17.03 -11.58
C PRO A 82 -7.23 -16.15 -10.91
N GLU A 83 -8.45 -16.13 -11.46
CA GLU A 83 -9.56 -15.36 -10.88
C GLU A 83 -10.09 -15.98 -9.57
N ARG A 84 -9.87 -17.27 -9.37
CA ARG A 84 -10.42 -18.05 -8.25
C ARG A 84 -9.44 -19.09 -7.76
N GLY A 85 -9.65 -19.49 -6.51
CA GLY A 85 -8.86 -20.52 -5.83
C GLY A 85 -7.67 -19.94 -5.09
N PRO A 86 -7.04 -20.76 -4.21
CA PRO A 86 -5.84 -20.35 -3.51
C PRO A 86 -4.66 -20.28 -4.49
N MET A 87 -3.83 -19.24 -4.33
CA MET A 87 -2.57 -19.11 -5.06
C MET A 87 -1.50 -18.50 -4.17
N VAL A 88 -0.23 -18.73 -4.53
CA VAL A 88 0.92 -18.10 -3.90
C VAL A 88 1.59 -17.21 -4.93
N ILE A 89 1.62 -15.91 -4.67
CA ILE A 89 2.36 -14.95 -5.50
C ILE A 89 3.79 -14.90 -4.98
N VAL A 90 4.74 -15.31 -5.82
CA VAL A 90 6.18 -15.26 -5.53
C VAL A 90 6.81 -14.22 -6.45
N CYS A 91 7.54 -13.27 -5.86
CA CYS A 91 8.27 -12.23 -6.59
C CYS A 91 9.64 -12.01 -5.97
N ASN A 92 10.56 -11.44 -6.75
CA ASN A 92 11.76 -10.84 -6.19
C ASN A 92 11.37 -9.68 -5.25
N HIS A 93 12.18 -9.39 -4.24
CA HIS A 93 11.94 -8.29 -3.31
C HIS A 93 13.09 -7.30 -3.36
N GLN A 94 12.85 -6.12 -3.94
CA GLN A 94 13.86 -5.07 -4.11
C GLN A 94 13.52 -3.78 -3.34
N SER A 95 12.25 -3.60 -2.96
CA SER A 95 11.80 -2.38 -2.32
C SER A 95 10.62 -2.62 -1.39
N VAL A 96 10.49 -1.76 -0.39
CA VAL A 96 9.26 -1.65 0.41
C VAL A 96 8.02 -1.37 -0.47
N LEU A 97 8.22 -0.79 -1.66
CA LEU A 97 7.17 -0.52 -2.64
C LEU A 97 6.59 -1.78 -3.28
N ASP A 98 7.23 -2.95 -3.12
CA ASP A 98 6.67 -4.22 -3.61
C ASP A 98 5.37 -4.57 -2.86
N ILE A 99 5.29 -4.21 -1.57
CA ILE A 99 4.12 -4.47 -0.71
C ILE A 99 2.85 -3.75 -1.19
N PRO A 100 2.86 -2.45 -1.55
CA PRO A 100 1.72 -1.81 -2.20
C PRO A 100 1.57 -2.15 -3.69
N LEU A 101 2.64 -2.56 -4.39
CA LEU A 101 2.59 -2.88 -5.83
C LEU A 101 1.67 -4.06 -6.11
N VAL A 102 1.90 -5.18 -5.41
CA VAL A 102 1.18 -6.44 -5.64
C VAL A 102 -0.34 -6.30 -5.46
N PRO A 103 -0.88 -5.80 -4.32
CA PRO A 103 -2.31 -5.58 -4.17
C PRO A 103 -2.84 -4.47 -5.06
N GLY A 104 -2.01 -3.48 -5.41
CA GLY A 104 -2.42 -2.38 -6.27
C GLY A 104 -2.72 -2.80 -7.71
N TYR A 105 -1.93 -3.73 -8.24
CA TYR A 105 -1.86 -3.98 -9.68
C TYR A 105 -1.93 -5.45 -10.10
N ILE A 106 -1.77 -6.40 -9.17
CA ILE A 106 -1.79 -7.84 -9.45
C ILE A 106 -3.02 -8.49 -8.85
N TYR A 107 -3.18 -8.48 -7.52
CA TYR A 107 -4.30 -9.14 -6.85
C TYR A 107 -4.52 -8.57 -5.44
N ASP A 108 -5.71 -8.02 -5.19
CA ASP A 108 -6.01 -7.25 -3.98
C ASP A 108 -6.49 -8.09 -2.78
N ARG A 109 -6.92 -9.35 -3.02
CA ARG A 109 -7.28 -10.32 -1.97
C ARG A 109 -6.05 -11.12 -1.51
N ILE A 110 -5.01 -10.42 -1.08
CA ILE A 110 -3.72 -11.01 -0.71
C ILE A 110 -3.46 -10.97 0.80
N ALA A 111 -2.75 -11.98 1.31
CA ALA A 111 -2.12 -11.97 2.62
C ALA A 111 -0.59 -12.06 2.45
N PHE A 112 0.15 -11.37 3.32
CA PHE A 112 1.61 -11.34 3.30
C PHE A 112 2.21 -12.17 4.43
N ILE A 113 3.36 -12.78 4.16
CA ILE A 113 4.24 -13.29 5.21
C ILE A 113 5.09 -12.12 5.69
N ALA A 114 4.92 -11.73 6.95
CA ALA A 114 5.63 -10.61 7.55
C ALA A 114 6.45 -11.05 8.77
N LYS A 115 7.51 -10.29 9.05
CA LYS A 115 8.32 -10.46 10.26
C LYS A 115 7.48 -10.18 11.51
N LYS A 116 7.71 -10.93 12.60
CA LYS A 116 6.97 -10.78 13.87
C LYS A 116 7.08 -9.36 14.42
N GLU A 117 8.20 -8.69 14.21
CA GLU A 117 8.45 -7.32 14.66
C GLU A 117 7.45 -6.32 14.06
N ILE A 118 6.93 -6.58 12.86
CA ILE A 118 5.93 -5.72 12.20
C ILE A 118 4.62 -5.67 12.98
N SER A 119 4.30 -6.70 13.79
CA SER A 119 3.08 -6.69 14.61
C SER A 119 3.09 -5.65 15.72
N LYS A 120 4.24 -5.02 15.99
CA LYS A 120 4.38 -3.93 16.97
C LYS A 120 4.16 -2.55 16.36
N ILE A 121 4.13 -2.46 15.03
CA ILE A 121 3.85 -1.23 14.31
C ILE A 121 2.31 -1.06 14.30
N PRO A 122 1.80 0.08 14.78
CA PRO A 122 0.36 0.31 14.96
C PRO A 122 -0.41 0.41 13.63
#